data_AF-A0A7I4YVZ9-F1
#
_entry.id   AF-A0A7I4YVZ9-F1
#
_cell.length_a   1.000
_cell.length_b   1.000
_cell.length_c   1.000
_cell.angle_alpha   90.00
_cell.angle_beta   90.00
_cell.angle_gamma   90.00
#
_symmetry.space_group_name_H-M   'P 1'
#
loop_
_entity.id
_entity.type
_entity.pdbx_description
1 polymer ?
#
loop_
_entity_poly.entity_id
_entity_poly.type
_entity_poly.pdbx_seq_one_letter_code
_entity_poly.pdbx_strand_id
1 'polypeptide(L)'
;MLLMTFIGLAVHLTCAQPPPIGPQKYPSQGFCTTPQTVHDCYVTYLEKYGIHSGPYYLPSFDRLDMQLKNMPLINICREFDELLDCLRLVSFDCISIPVFERFTQWYGKVNEEAVAYVQNHAFFEYACGIGKPVFLENHDCLSRAFTTQSLTQRINQCLPTNADMCTRAMSAVQCVKDSLSLQCSPPAGSVACAAATNIALRAQEVSPICIQEMNLRCSTSPIFLWVAIIVACCSAFLL
;
A
#
# COMPACT_ATOMS: atom_id res chain seq x y z
N MET A 1 -3.46 5.73 21.71
CA MET A 1 -4.36 5.20 20.66
C MET A 1 -3.47 4.78 19.50
N LEU A 2 -2.70 3.68 19.53
CA LEU A 2 -2.85 2.27 19.97
C LEU A 2 -3.44 1.35 18.86
N LEU A 3 -2.65 1.09 17.82
CA LEU A 3 -2.71 -0.07 16.94
C LEU A 3 -1.26 -0.26 16.44
N MET A 4 -0.49 -1.30 16.72
CA MET A 4 -0.78 -2.72 16.89
C MET A 4 0.40 -3.33 17.66
N THR A 5 0.28 -3.41 18.98
CA THR A 5 1.15 -4.25 19.82
C THR A 5 0.22 -5.24 20.51
N PHE A 6 0.43 -6.53 20.23
CA PHE A 6 -0.21 -7.72 20.82
C PHE A 6 -1.68 -8.02 20.47
N ILE A 7 -1.88 -9.05 19.61
CA ILE A 7 -2.74 -10.26 19.74
C ILE A 7 -2.15 -11.20 18.67
N GLY A 8 -1.70 -12.43 18.90
CA GLY A 8 -2.07 -13.43 19.91
C GLY A 8 -2.69 -14.64 19.18
N LEU A 9 -2.03 -15.79 19.27
CA LEU A 9 -2.56 -17.12 18.90
C LEU A 9 -4.05 -17.28 19.24
N ALA A 10 -4.86 -17.88 18.34
CA ALA A 10 -5.72 -19.05 18.63
C ALA A 10 -6.74 -19.39 17.51
N VAL A 11 -6.64 -20.64 17.04
CA VAL A 11 -7.71 -21.64 16.83
C VAL A 11 -8.79 -21.40 15.76
N HIS A 12 -8.76 -22.29 14.75
CA HIS A 12 -9.83 -22.59 13.80
C HIS A 12 -11.18 -22.89 14.48
N LEU A 13 -12.24 -22.21 14.05
CA LEU A 13 -13.60 -22.75 14.05
C LEU A 13 -14.41 -22.15 12.89
N THR A 14 -14.68 -22.99 11.90
CA THR A 14 -15.56 -22.70 10.77
C THR A 14 -17.02 -22.87 11.18
N CYS A 15 -17.78 -21.78 11.20
CA CYS A 15 -19.24 -21.82 11.07
C CYS A 15 -19.66 -20.71 10.11
N ALA A 16 -20.20 -21.09 8.96
CA ALA A 16 -20.78 -20.17 7.99
C ALA A 16 -22.06 -19.56 8.59
N GLN A 17 -22.05 -18.26 8.89
CA GLN A 17 -23.22 -17.52 9.35
C GLN A 17 -23.99 -16.87 8.18
N PRO A 18 -25.33 -16.81 8.23
CA PRO A 18 -26.17 -16.20 7.19
C PRO A 18 -26.11 -14.66 7.22
N PRO A 19 -26.43 -13.97 6.11
CA PRO A 19 -26.21 -12.53 5.97
C PRO A 19 -27.24 -11.69 6.77
N PRO A 20 -26.82 -10.75 7.64
CA PRO A 20 -27.72 -9.81 8.31
C PRO A 20 -27.63 -8.37 7.79
N ILE A 21 -28.67 -7.60 8.15
CA ILE A 21 -29.14 -6.31 7.61
C ILE A 21 -28.16 -5.15 7.88
N GLY A 22 -28.09 -4.20 6.93
CA GLY A 22 -27.03 -3.18 6.74
C GLY A 22 -26.75 -2.16 7.86
N PRO A 23 -25.70 -1.32 7.69
CA PRO A 23 -25.04 -0.63 8.81
C PRO A 23 -25.83 0.55 9.43
N GLN A 24 -25.70 0.70 10.76
CA GLN A 24 -26.06 1.89 11.53
C GLN A 24 -24.97 2.98 11.43
N LYS A 25 -25.39 4.26 11.45
CA LYS A 25 -24.59 5.48 11.17
C LYS A 25 -23.29 5.61 11.99
N TYR A 26 -22.22 6.06 11.32
CA TYR A 26 -20.94 6.46 11.93
C TYR A 26 -20.67 7.97 11.84
N PRO A 27 -19.94 8.57 12.81
CA PRO A 27 -19.65 10.00 12.84
C PRO A 27 -18.54 10.37 11.84
N SER A 28 -18.76 11.50 11.16
CA SER A 28 -17.86 12.03 10.13
C SER A 28 -16.66 12.76 10.73
N GLN A 29 -15.45 12.23 10.53
CA GLN A 29 -14.24 13.04 10.47
C GLN A 29 -13.49 12.66 9.19
N GLY A 30 -13.55 13.54 8.18
CA GLY A 30 -12.74 13.45 6.95
C GLY A 30 -13.47 13.05 5.65
N PHE A 31 -13.98 14.06 4.94
CA PHE A 31 -13.96 14.29 3.47
C PHE A 31 -14.41 13.25 2.42
N CYS A 32 -14.81 12.02 2.72
CA CYS A 32 -15.40 11.17 1.67
C CYS A 32 -16.90 11.43 1.46
N THR A 33 -17.28 12.08 0.36
CA THR A 33 -18.70 12.38 0.03
C THR A 33 -19.46 11.21 -0.58
N THR A 34 -18.76 10.26 -1.21
CA THR A 34 -19.36 9.14 -1.95
C THR A 34 -18.68 7.81 -1.63
N PRO A 35 -18.73 7.35 -0.37
CA PRO A 35 -18.11 6.08 0.05
C PRO A 35 -18.70 4.88 -0.70
N GLN A 36 -19.98 4.95 -1.10
CA GLN A 36 -20.64 3.91 -1.87
C GLN A 36 -19.99 3.70 -3.24
N THR A 37 -19.48 4.77 -3.88
CA THR A 37 -18.75 4.63 -5.15
C THR A 37 -17.48 3.79 -4.98
N VAL A 38 -16.79 3.90 -3.84
CA VAL A 38 -15.65 3.01 -3.54
C VAL A 38 -16.11 1.57 -3.52
N HIS A 39 -17.16 1.26 -2.77
CA HIS A 39 -17.72 -0.08 -2.71
C HIS A 39 -18.08 -0.60 -4.11
N ASP A 40 -18.90 0.13 -4.86
CA ASP A 40 -19.43 -0.35 -6.14
C ASP A 40 -18.31 -0.59 -7.15
N CYS A 41 -17.30 0.29 -7.22
CA CYS A 41 -16.12 0.09 -8.05
C CYS A 41 -15.29 -1.12 -7.63
N TYR A 42 -15.12 -1.32 -6.32
CA TYR A 42 -14.43 -2.51 -5.82
C TYR A 42 -15.20 -3.80 -6.08
N VAL A 43 -16.54 -3.80 -6.00
CA VAL A 43 -17.35 -4.96 -6.37
C VAL A 43 -17.13 -5.32 -7.84
N THR A 44 -17.22 -4.36 -8.76
CA THR A 44 -16.95 -4.60 -10.17
C THR A 44 -15.52 -5.10 -10.41
N TYR A 45 -14.53 -4.55 -9.69
CA TYR A 45 -13.15 -5.02 -9.77
C TYR A 45 -12.99 -6.46 -9.26
N LEU A 46 -13.61 -6.80 -8.13
CA LEU A 46 -13.57 -8.14 -7.53
C LEU A 46 -14.26 -9.21 -8.40
N GLU A 47 -15.34 -8.84 -9.11
CA GLU A 47 -16.05 -9.73 -10.02
C GLU A 47 -15.16 -10.27 -11.15
N LYS A 48 -14.16 -9.49 -11.60
CA LYS A 48 -13.16 -9.93 -12.60
C LYS A 48 -12.35 -11.14 -12.12
N TYR A 49 -12.20 -11.29 -10.81
CA TYR A 49 -11.52 -12.41 -10.17
C TYR A 49 -12.48 -13.53 -9.72
N GLY A 50 -13.76 -13.45 -10.10
CA GLY A 50 -14.80 -14.39 -9.62
C GLY A 50 -15.11 -14.22 -8.13
N ILE A 51 -14.76 -13.08 -7.53
CA ILE A 51 -15.00 -12.80 -6.12
C ILE A 51 -16.28 -11.98 -6.02
N HIS A 52 -17.34 -12.63 -5.56
CA HIS A 52 -18.65 -11.98 -5.40
C HIS A 52 -18.76 -11.30 -4.04
N SER A 53 -19.34 -10.10 -4.05
CA SER A 53 -19.71 -9.35 -2.87
C SER A 53 -21.20 -9.02 -2.84
N GLY A 54 -21.72 -8.71 -1.66
CA GLY A 54 -23.09 -8.20 -1.50
C GLY A 54 -23.15 -6.69 -1.61
N PRO A 55 -24.35 -6.10 -1.48
CA PRO A 55 -24.57 -4.66 -1.70
C PRO A 55 -23.95 -3.73 -0.65
N TYR A 56 -23.49 -4.26 0.49
CA TYR A 56 -23.04 -3.47 1.64
C TYR A 56 -21.81 -4.05 2.34
N TYR A 57 -21.08 -4.94 1.68
CA TYR A 57 -19.87 -5.51 2.25
C TYR A 57 -18.80 -5.69 1.18
N LEU A 58 -17.55 -5.75 1.58
CA LEU A 58 -16.45 -6.25 0.76
C LEU A 58 -16.01 -7.61 1.31
N PRO A 59 -15.65 -8.57 0.46
CA PRO A 59 -15.22 -9.89 0.89
C PRO A 59 -13.86 -9.82 1.58
N SER A 60 -13.49 -10.86 2.32
CA SER A 60 -12.17 -10.93 2.97
C SER A 60 -11.07 -10.83 1.91
N PHE A 61 -10.08 -9.98 2.20
CA PHE A 61 -9.00 -9.61 1.30
C PHE A 61 -8.16 -10.81 0.87
N ASP A 62 -8.06 -11.86 1.70
CA ASP A 62 -7.35 -13.10 1.37
C ASP A 62 -7.82 -13.74 0.06
N ARG A 63 -9.10 -13.55 -0.30
CA ARG A 63 -9.65 -14.03 -1.58
C ARG A 63 -9.02 -13.31 -2.76
N LEU A 64 -8.86 -11.99 -2.66
CA LEU A 64 -8.22 -11.18 -3.69
C LEU A 64 -6.72 -11.43 -3.72
N ASP A 65 -6.06 -11.47 -2.56
CA ASP A 65 -4.62 -11.76 -2.44
C ASP A 65 -4.22 -13.07 -3.13
N MET A 66 -5.03 -14.13 -2.97
CA MET A 66 -4.81 -15.41 -3.63
C MET A 66 -4.86 -15.32 -5.16
N GLN A 67 -5.75 -14.49 -5.70
CA GLN A 67 -5.89 -14.31 -7.16
C GLN A 67 -4.71 -13.50 -7.71
N LEU A 68 -4.36 -12.41 -7.02
CA LEU A 68 -3.26 -11.53 -7.41
C LEU A 68 -1.90 -12.26 -7.42
N LYS A 69 -1.64 -13.13 -6.43
CA LYS A 69 -0.39 -13.91 -6.36
C LYS A 69 -0.15 -14.84 -7.55
N ASN A 70 -1.21 -15.24 -8.23
CA ASN A 70 -1.14 -16.15 -9.38
C ASN A 70 -1.21 -15.41 -10.72
N MET A 71 -1.22 -14.07 -10.72
CA MET A 71 -1.41 -13.26 -11.90
C MET A 71 -0.16 -12.44 -12.23
N PRO A 72 0.23 -12.33 -13.52
CA PRO A 72 1.29 -11.42 -13.94
C PRO A 72 0.94 -9.96 -13.64
N LEU A 73 1.92 -9.16 -13.19
CA LEU A 73 1.73 -7.74 -12.85
C LEU A 73 1.07 -6.93 -13.98
N ILE A 74 1.35 -7.26 -15.24
CA ILE A 74 0.75 -6.57 -16.40
C ILE A 74 -0.78 -6.71 -16.45
N ASN A 75 -1.31 -7.89 -16.09
CA ASN A 75 -2.75 -8.13 -16.07
C ASN A 75 -3.39 -7.47 -14.86
N ILE A 76 -2.73 -7.55 -13.69
CA ILE A 76 -3.16 -6.85 -12.48
C ILE A 76 -3.26 -5.36 -12.76
N CYS A 77 -2.24 -4.75 -13.37
CA CYS A 77 -2.26 -3.33 -13.67
C CYS A 77 -3.35 -2.93 -14.64
N ARG A 78 -3.63 -3.73 -15.68
CA ARG A 78 -4.75 -3.47 -16.58
C ARG A 78 -6.09 -3.43 -15.83
N GLU A 79 -6.32 -4.41 -14.97
CA GLU A 79 -7.57 -4.52 -14.20
C GLU A 79 -7.66 -3.44 -13.11
N PHE A 80 -6.52 -3.05 -12.53
CA PHE A 80 -6.42 -1.97 -11.57
C PHE A 80 -6.63 -0.59 -12.22
N ASP A 81 -6.15 -0.39 -13.45
CA ASP A 81 -6.40 0.84 -14.22
C ASP A 81 -7.92 1.03 -14.44
N GLU A 82 -8.66 -0.05 -14.72
CA GLU A 82 -10.13 0.00 -14.81
C GLU A 82 -10.81 0.34 -13.46
N LEU A 83 -10.25 -0.14 -12.33
CA LEU A 83 -10.70 0.26 -11.00
C LEU A 83 -10.48 1.76 -10.78
N LEU A 84 -9.31 2.28 -11.13
CA LEU A 84 -9.01 3.71 -11.03
C LEU A 84 -9.95 4.55 -11.92
N ASP A 85 -10.26 4.07 -13.12
CA ASP A 85 -11.21 4.73 -14.04
C ASP A 85 -12.64 4.77 -13.48
N CYS A 86 -13.05 3.73 -12.73
CA CYS A 86 -14.32 3.73 -12.02
C CYS A 86 -14.30 4.73 -10.84
N LEU A 87 -13.23 4.73 -10.05
CA LEU A 87 -13.09 5.59 -8.87
C LEU A 87 -12.95 7.08 -9.25
N ARG A 88 -12.24 7.40 -10.33
CA ARG A 88 -11.97 8.79 -10.76
C ARG A 88 -11.45 9.64 -9.59
N LEU A 89 -12.11 10.77 -9.32
CA LEU A 89 -11.77 11.69 -8.25
C LEU A 89 -11.98 11.10 -6.85
N VAL A 90 -12.86 10.10 -6.71
CA VAL A 90 -13.13 9.40 -5.45
C VAL A 90 -11.87 8.67 -4.95
N SER A 91 -10.96 8.30 -5.85
CA SER A 91 -9.69 7.69 -5.48
C SER A 91 -8.83 8.57 -4.56
N PHE A 92 -8.91 9.91 -4.69
CA PHE A 92 -8.11 10.84 -3.88
C PHE A 92 -8.68 11.00 -2.47
N ASP A 93 -10.00 11.15 -2.35
CA ASP A 93 -10.62 11.58 -1.10
C ASP A 93 -11.21 10.42 -0.27
N CYS A 94 -11.48 9.27 -0.90
CA CYS A 94 -12.23 8.17 -0.28
C CYS A 94 -11.47 6.86 -0.14
N ILE A 95 -10.25 6.74 -0.67
CA ILE A 95 -9.41 5.55 -0.41
C ILE A 95 -8.70 5.77 0.93
N SER A 96 -9.33 5.30 1.99
CA SER A 96 -8.84 5.42 3.37
C SER A 96 -9.39 4.30 4.25
N ILE A 97 -8.71 4.03 5.36
CA ILE A 97 -9.11 2.99 6.32
C ILE A 97 -10.57 3.19 6.78
N PRO A 98 -11.01 4.39 7.20
CA PRO A 98 -12.39 4.59 7.66
C PRO A 98 -13.47 4.36 6.62
N VAL A 99 -13.14 4.42 5.31
CA VAL A 99 -14.11 4.12 4.25
C VAL A 99 -14.22 2.61 4.06
N PHE A 100 -13.09 1.89 3.99
CA PHE A 100 -13.11 0.44 3.87
C PHE A 100 -13.69 -0.25 5.10
N GLU A 101 -13.47 0.29 6.30
CA GLU A 101 -14.08 -0.21 7.55
C GLU A 101 -15.60 -0.33 7.45
N ARG A 102 -16.27 0.60 6.74
CA ARG A 102 -17.74 0.56 6.53
C ARG A 102 -18.20 -0.70 5.81
N PHE A 103 -17.35 -1.27 4.96
CA PHE A 103 -17.65 -2.42 4.14
C PHE A 103 -17.02 -3.71 4.67
N THR A 104 -16.05 -3.63 5.59
CA THR A 104 -15.35 -4.78 6.17
C THR A 104 -15.67 -5.05 7.65
N GLN A 105 -16.47 -4.21 8.30
CA GLN A 105 -16.86 -4.31 9.73
C GLN A 105 -17.39 -5.70 10.15
N TRP A 106 -17.91 -6.48 9.21
CA TRP A 106 -18.56 -7.77 9.44
C TRP A 106 -17.63 -8.90 9.88
N TYR A 107 -16.32 -8.76 9.64
CA TYR A 107 -15.34 -9.80 9.96
C TYR A 107 -14.94 -9.84 11.45
N GLY A 108 -15.44 -8.92 12.28
CA GLY A 108 -15.01 -8.78 13.69
C GLY A 108 -13.56 -8.31 13.86
N LYS A 109 -12.78 -8.32 12.76
CA LYS A 109 -11.40 -7.83 12.60
C LYS A 109 -11.41 -6.43 12.00
N VAL A 110 -12.18 -5.51 12.60
CA VAL A 110 -12.65 -4.28 11.93
C VAL A 110 -11.52 -3.47 11.28
N ASN A 111 -10.26 -3.61 11.71
CA ASN A 111 -9.15 -2.84 11.17
C ASN A 111 -8.21 -3.63 10.24
N GLU A 112 -8.18 -4.97 10.27
CA GLU A 112 -7.20 -5.74 9.47
C GLU A 112 -7.59 -5.76 7.98
N GLU A 113 -8.85 -6.03 7.69
CA GLU A 113 -9.37 -6.14 6.33
C GLU A 113 -9.34 -4.77 5.62
N ALA A 114 -9.77 -3.71 6.31
CA ALA A 114 -9.72 -2.36 5.78
C ALA A 114 -8.28 -1.91 5.48
N VAL A 115 -7.34 -2.22 6.39
CA VAL A 115 -5.92 -1.95 6.18
C VAL A 115 -5.39 -2.71 4.97
N ALA A 116 -5.75 -3.99 4.80
CA ALA A 116 -5.31 -4.79 3.67
C ALA A 116 -5.78 -4.21 2.32
N TYR A 117 -7.04 -3.80 2.22
CA TYR A 117 -7.56 -3.13 1.02
C TYR A 117 -6.84 -1.80 0.72
N VAL A 118 -6.63 -0.95 1.72
CA VAL A 118 -5.94 0.34 1.54
C VAL A 118 -4.48 0.14 1.15
N GLN A 119 -3.77 -0.77 1.82
CA GLN A 119 -2.38 -1.08 1.51
C GLN A 119 -2.23 -1.64 0.11
N ASN A 120 -3.14 -2.53 -0.32
CA ASN A 120 -3.12 -3.09 -1.64
C ASN A 120 -3.42 -2.04 -2.72
N HIS A 121 -4.42 -1.18 -2.49
CA HIS A 121 -4.70 -0.04 -3.36
C HIS A 121 -3.46 0.84 -3.52
N ALA A 122 -2.86 1.26 -2.41
CA ALA A 122 -1.70 2.13 -2.40
C ALA A 122 -0.48 1.47 -3.07
N PHE A 123 -0.30 0.17 -2.87
CA PHE A 123 0.76 -0.57 -3.54
C PHE A 123 0.59 -0.55 -5.06
N PHE A 124 -0.60 -0.92 -5.58
CA PHE A 124 -0.84 -0.98 -7.02
C PHE A 124 -0.98 0.39 -7.68
N GLU A 125 -1.51 1.39 -6.98
CA GLU A 125 -1.47 2.78 -7.44
C GLU A 125 -0.05 3.19 -7.81
N TYR A 126 0.93 2.84 -6.96
CA TYR A 126 2.32 3.12 -7.23
C TYR A 126 2.91 2.15 -8.27
N ALA A 127 2.73 0.84 -8.09
CA ALA A 127 3.36 -0.20 -8.92
C ALA A 127 2.83 -0.26 -10.35
N CYS A 128 1.58 0.15 -10.58
CA CYS A 128 0.95 0.23 -11.90
C CYS A 128 0.97 1.65 -12.48
N GLY A 129 1.14 2.67 -11.64
CA GLY A 129 1.41 4.04 -12.05
C GLY A 129 2.89 4.30 -12.27
N ILE A 130 3.45 5.25 -11.51
CA ILE A 130 4.80 5.78 -11.75
C ILE A 130 5.92 4.75 -11.56
N GLY A 131 5.69 3.71 -10.74
CA GLY A 131 6.64 2.65 -10.45
C GLY A 131 6.69 1.54 -11.51
N LYS A 132 5.69 1.47 -12.41
CA LYS A 132 5.53 0.40 -13.39
C LYS A 132 6.78 0.01 -14.18
N PRO A 133 7.55 0.93 -14.79
CA PRO A 133 8.71 0.53 -15.58
C PRO A 133 9.76 -0.21 -14.75
N VAL A 134 10.07 0.30 -13.54
CA VAL A 134 11.08 -0.30 -12.66
C VAL A 134 10.58 -1.60 -12.04
N PHE A 135 9.28 -1.68 -11.71
CA PHE A 135 8.66 -2.92 -11.23
C PHE A 135 8.67 -4.03 -12.28
N LEU A 136 8.40 -3.71 -13.56
CA LEU A 136 8.46 -4.68 -14.65
C LEU A 136 9.91 -5.12 -14.94
N GLU A 137 10.86 -4.19 -14.91
CA GLU A 137 12.28 -4.51 -15.09
C GLU A 137 12.83 -5.42 -13.98
N ASN A 138 12.34 -5.26 -12.75
CA ASN A 138 12.79 -6.03 -11.58
C ASN A 138 11.77 -7.09 -11.14
N HIS A 139 10.81 -7.43 -11.99
CA HIS A 139 9.63 -8.24 -11.66
C HIS A 139 10.01 -9.58 -11.05
N ASP A 140 10.92 -10.33 -11.69
CA ASP A 140 11.24 -11.68 -11.25
C ASP A 140 11.83 -11.73 -9.84
N CYS A 141 12.67 -10.76 -9.50
CA CYS A 141 13.24 -10.69 -8.16
C CYS A 141 12.23 -10.18 -7.14
N LEU A 142 11.55 -9.06 -7.44
CA LEU A 142 10.57 -8.46 -6.54
C LEU A 142 9.39 -9.40 -6.27
N SER A 143 8.88 -10.08 -7.30
CA SER A 143 7.84 -11.09 -7.17
C SER A 143 8.28 -12.19 -6.20
N ARG A 144 9.47 -12.79 -6.39
CA ARG A 144 9.98 -13.81 -5.46
C ARG A 144 10.16 -13.26 -4.05
N ALA A 145 10.72 -12.06 -3.91
CA ALA A 145 10.93 -11.43 -2.62
C ALA A 145 9.60 -11.20 -1.87
N PHE A 146 8.55 -10.77 -2.59
CA PHE A 146 7.22 -10.55 -2.02
C PHE A 146 6.43 -11.83 -1.78
N THR A 147 6.68 -12.90 -2.54
CA THR A 147 6.14 -14.24 -2.25
C THR A 147 6.71 -14.78 -0.94
N THR A 148 8.01 -14.58 -0.67
CA THR A 148 8.63 -14.99 0.59
C THR A 148 8.21 -14.09 1.75
N GLN A 149 8.18 -12.77 1.53
CA GLN A 149 7.82 -11.80 2.54
C GLN A 149 7.22 -10.56 1.88
N SER A 150 5.92 -10.34 2.14
CA SER A 150 5.20 -9.22 1.54
C SER A 150 5.81 -7.87 1.93
N LEU A 151 5.54 -6.84 1.14
CA LEU A 151 6.02 -5.48 1.44
C LEU A 151 5.53 -5.02 2.83
N THR A 152 4.27 -5.28 3.18
CA THR A 152 3.71 -4.97 4.50
C THR A 152 4.46 -5.70 5.62
N GLN A 153 4.74 -7.00 5.47
CA GLN A 153 5.50 -7.75 6.47
C GLN A 153 6.91 -7.18 6.64
N ARG A 154 7.54 -6.75 5.55
CA ARG A 154 8.87 -6.13 5.58
C ARG A 154 8.85 -4.77 6.25
N ILE A 155 7.87 -3.92 5.94
CA ILE A 155 7.65 -2.64 6.64
C ILE A 155 7.52 -2.88 8.15
N ASN A 156 6.68 -3.84 8.57
CA ASN A 156 6.45 -4.12 9.97
C ASN A 156 7.70 -4.60 10.71
N GLN A 157 8.57 -5.38 10.06
CA GLN A 157 9.86 -5.78 10.63
C GLN A 157 10.86 -4.62 10.72
N CYS A 158 10.74 -3.65 9.84
CA CYS A 158 11.58 -2.46 9.82
C CYS A 158 11.12 -1.34 10.78
N LEU A 159 9.99 -1.50 11.49
CA LEU A 159 9.48 -0.48 12.40
C LEU A 159 10.26 -0.46 13.73
N PRO A 160 10.93 0.64 14.10
CA PRO A 160 11.54 0.76 15.41
C PRO A 160 10.45 0.89 16.50
N THR A 161 10.75 0.39 17.70
CA THR A 161 9.82 0.32 18.83
C THR A 161 9.70 1.62 19.62
N ASN A 162 10.70 2.51 19.57
CA ASN A 162 10.80 3.71 20.43
C ASN A 162 11.13 4.98 19.63
N ALA A 163 10.28 5.37 18.69
CA ALA A 163 10.43 6.61 17.94
C ALA A 163 9.07 7.26 17.65
N ASP A 164 9.05 8.55 17.32
CA ASP A 164 7.85 9.22 16.85
C ASP A 164 7.42 8.67 15.47
N MET A 165 6.17 8.89 15.07
CA MET A 165 5.62 8.32 13.82
C MET A 165 6.41 8.71 12.57
N CYS A 166 6.96 9.93 12.51
CA CYS A 166 7.77 10.38 11.38
C CYS A 166 9.08 9.59 11.29
N THR A 167 9.81 9.52 12.40
CA THR A 167 11.08 8.80 12.49
C THR A 167 10.90 7.30 12.26
N ARG A 168 9.79 6.72 12.76
CA ARG A 168 9.43 5.32 12.51
C ARG A 168 9.19 5.07 11.02
N ALA A 169 8.39 5.91 10.37
CA ALA A 169 8.06 5.77 8.96
C ALA A 169 9.31 5.94 8.07
N MET A 170 10.14 6.95 8.32
CA MET A 170 11.41 7.16 7.59
C MET A 170 12.38 5.99 7.75
N SER A 171 12.55 5.49 8.98
CA SER A 171 13.40 4.32 9.24
C SER A 171 12.87 3.08 8.54
N ALA A 172 11.55 2.88 8.54
CA ALA A 172 10.92 1.73 7.91
C ALA A 172 11.16 1.71 6.40
N VAL A 173 10.92 2.83 5.70
CA VAL A 173 11.11 2.87 4.24
C VAL A 173 12.57 2.79 3.83
N GLN A 174 13.49 3.35 4.63
CA GLN A 174 14.93 3.19 4.40
C GLN A 174 15.36 1.74 4.56
N CYS A 175 14.91 1.07 5.62
CA CYS A 175 15.20 -0.36 5.83
C CYS A 175 14.63 -1.24 4.71
N VAL A 176 13.42 -0.95 4.22
CA VAL A 176 12.86 -1.61 3.02
C VAL A 176 13.74 -1.37 1.80
N LYS A 177 14.19 -0.12 1.58
CA LYS A 177 15.10 0.24 0.49
C LYS A 177 16.37 -0.59 0.54
N ASP A 178 17.04 -0.64 1.68
CA ASP A 178 18.32 -1.31 1.85
C ASP A 178 18.16 -2.83 1.68
N SER A 179 17.11 -3.40 2.27
CA SER A 179 16.79 -4.82 2.19
C SER A 179 16.59 -5.28 0.74
N LEU A 180 15.78 -4.56 -0.04
CA LEU A 180 15.48 -4.94 -1.42
C LEU A 180 16.55 -4.46 -2.42
N SER A 181 17.34 -3.46 -2.06
CA SER A 181 18.56 -3.11 -2.80
C SER A 181 19.57 -4.24 -2.75
N LEU A 182 19.76 -4.83 -1.56
CA LEU A 182 20.66 -5.95 -1.35
C LEU A 182 20.13 -7.25 -1.95
N GLN A 183 18.83 -7.52 -1.79
CA GLN A 183 18.22 -8.76 -2.26
C GLN A 183 18.02 -8.81 -3.78
N CYS A 184 17.72 -7.66 -4.40
CA CYS A 184 17.39 -7.58 -5.82
C CYS A 184 18.34 -6.65 -6.58
N SER A 185 18.17 -5.33 -6.42
CA SER A 185 18.96 -4.32 -7.12
C SER A 185 18.69 -2.95 -6.50
N PRO A 186 19.60 -1.96 -6.60
CA PRO A 186 19.34 -0.61 -6.09
C PRO A 186 18.03 0.02 -6.63
N PRO A 187 17.69 -0.09 -7.94
CA PRO A 187 16.38 0.35 -8.43
C PRO A 187 15.20 -0.38 -7.79
N ALA A 188 15.31 -1.70 -7.55
CA ALA A 188 14.28 -2.48 -6.88
C ALA A 188 14.06 -2.05 -5.42
N GLY A 189 15.14 -1.70 -4.71
CA GLY A 189 15.04 -1.12 -3.37
C GLY A 189 14.35 0.23 -3.36
N SER A 190 14.74 1.13 -4.27
CA SER A 190 14.13 2.44 -4.41
C SER A 190 12.65 2.38 -4.77
N VAL A 191 12.25 1.50 -5.69
CA VAL A 191 10.85 1.38 -6.11
C VAL A 191 9.99 0.78 -4.99
N ALA A 192 10.51 -0.17 -4.22
CA ALA A 192 9.80 -0.74 -3.07
C ALA A 192 9.70 0.24 -1.89
N CYS A 193 10.74 1.05 -1.67
CA CYS A 193 10.70 2.17 -0.72
C CYS A 193 9.60 3.16 -1.07
N ALA A 194 9.52 3.55 -2.34
CA ALA A 194 8.51 4.49 -2.80
C ALA A 194 7.09 3.89 -2.75
N ALA A 195 6.93 2.59 -3.04
CA ALA A 195 5.67 1.88 -2.81
C ALA A 195 5.27 1.88 -1.32
N ALA A 196 6.22 1.64 -0.41
CA ALA A 196 6.00 1.72 1.03
C ALA A 196 5.65 3.16 1.49
N THR A 197 6.23 4.17 0.85
CA THR A 197 5.89 5.58 1.08
C THR A 197 4.47 5.88 0.61
N ASN A 198 4.04 5.34 -0.53
CA ASN A 198 2.66 5.51 -1.00
C ASN A 198 1.65 4.84 -0.06
N ILE A 199 1.99 3.67 0.51
CA ILE A 199 1.19 3.04 1.57
C ILE A 199 1.06 3.97 2.78
N ALA A 200 2.15 4.57 3.25
CA ALA A 200 2.12 5.49 4.38
C ALA A 200 1.30 6.76 4.09
N LEU A 201 1.39 7.28 2.86
CA LEU A 201 0.57 8.41 2.39
C LEU A 201 -0.93 8.06 2.46
N ARG A 202 -1.33 6.90 1.93
CA ARG A 202 -2.72 6.45 1.91
C ARG A 202 -3.27 6.05 3.28
N ALA A 203 -2.41 5.61 4.19
CA ALA A 203 -2.79 5.36 5.58
C ALA A 203 -3.13 6.66 6.35
N GLN A 204 -2.62 7.82 5.91
CA GLN A 204 -2.82 9.14 6.55
C GLN A 204 -2.33 9.24 8.02
N GLU A 205 -1.49 8.30 8.46
CA GLU A 205 -0.91 8.26 9.81
C GLU A 205 0.39 9.07 9.93
N VAL A 206 0.92 9.55 8.80
CA VAL A 206 2.21 10.24 8.70
C VAL A 206 1.99 11.64 8.11
N SER A 207 2.65 12.65 8.69
CA SER A 207 2.47 14.03 8.24
C SER A 207 3.01 14.26 6.82
N PRO A 208 2.47 15.24 6.07
CA PRO A 208 2.92 15.51 4.69
C PRO A 208 4.42 15.82 4.58
N ILE A 209 5.00 16.51 5.58
CA ILE A 209 6.43 16.82 5.63
C ILE A 209 7.25 15.53 5.73
N CYS A 210 6.80 14.58 6.54
CA CYS A 210 7.46 13.28 6.69
C CYS A 210 7.35 12.44 5.41
N ILE A 211 6.20 12.48 4.72
CA ILE A 211 6.05 11.84 3.41
C ILE A 211 7.04 12.42 2.39
N GLN A 212 7.26 13.73 2.39
CA GLN A 212 8.27 14.36 1.52
C GLN A 212 9.69 13.83 1.81
N GLU A 213 10.07 13.75 3.08
CA GLU A 213 11.37 13.19 3.48
C GLU A 213 11.51 11.71 3.10
N MET A 214 10.44 10.92 3.25
CA MET A 214 10.40 9.53 2.81
C MET A 214 10.63 9.43 1.29
N ASN A 215 9.96 10.27 0.49
CA ASN A 215 10.16 10.32 -0.95
C ASN A 215 11.61 10.65 -1.35
N LEU A 216 12.25 11.61 -0.65
CA LEU A 216 13.66 11.93 -0.87
C LEU A 216 14.57 10.72 -0.63
N ARG A 217 14.33 9.98 0.45
CA ARG A 217 15.06 8.74 0.78
C ARG A 217 14.86 7.64 -0.24
N CYS A 218 13.66 7.52 -0.80
CA CYS A 218 13.34 6.50 -1.79
C CYS A 218 13.89 6.81 -3.17
N SER A 219 14.15 8.09 -3.49
CA SER A 219 14.72 8.46 -4.78
C SER A 219 16.03 7.72 -5.07
N THR A 220 16.23 7.33 -6.33
CA THR A 220 17.50 6.82 -6.86
C THR A 220 18.47 7.95 -7.19
N SER A 221 18.12 9.19 -6.88
CA SER A 221 18.60 10.35 -7.62
C SER A 221 20.11 10.50 -7.53
N PRO A 222 20.83 10.34 -8.66
CA PRO A 222 22.25 10.66 -8.73
C PRO A 222 22.46 12.18 -8.77
N ILE A 223 21.42 13.01 -8.70
CA ILE A 223 21.51 14.47 -8.80
C ILE A 223 22.47 15.04 -7.73
N PHE A 224 22.51 14.48 -6.52
CA PHE A 224 23.49 14.90 -5.52
C PHE A 224 24.93 14.52 -5.89
N LEU A 225 25.13 13.38 -6.55
CA LEU A 225 26.43 12.97 -7.11
C LEU A 225 26.84 13.89 -8.26
N TRP A 226 25.92 14.23 -9.17
CA TRP A 226 26.21 15.14 -10.28
C TRP A 226 26.46 16.57 -9.82
N VAL A 227 25.71 17.08 -8.84
CA VAL A 227 25.95 18.41 -8.26
C VAL A 227 27.29 18.44 -7.51
N ALA A 228 27.63 17.40 -6.74
CA ALA A 228 28.94 17.31 -6.08
C ALA A 228 30.09 17.22 -7.10
N ILE A 229 29.92 16.46 -8.20
CA ILE A 229 30.91 16.36 -9.28
C ILE A 229 31.05 17.69 -10.02
N ILE A 230 29.95 18.38 -10.34
CA ILE A 230 29.98 19.69 -11.01
C ILE A 230 30.68 20.74 -10.11
N VAL A 231 30.36 20.77 -8.82
CA VAL A 231 30.99 21.69 -7.85
C VAL A 231 32.49 21.36 -7.67
N ALA A 232 32.87 20.08 -7.62
CA ALA A 232 34.27 19.65 -7.55
C ALA A 232 35.05 19.97 -8.84
N CYS A 233 34.44 19.81 -10.01
CA CYS A 233 35.03 20.20 -11.28
C CYS A 233 35.18 21.73 -11.39
N CYS A 234 34.18 22.52 -11.01
CA CYS A 234 34.28 23.98 -11.06
C CYS A 234 35.36 24.55 -10.11
N SER A 235 35.61 23.89 -8.98
CA SER A 235 36.67 24.29 -8.03
C SER A 235 38.07 23.87 -8.49
N ALA A 236 38.21 22.78 -9.25
CA ALA A 236 39.48 22.37 -9.85
C ALA A 236 39.89 23.22 -11.07
N PHE A 237 38.95 23.87 -11.76
CA PHE A 237 39.22 24.77 -12.89
C PHE A 237 39.51 26.23 -12.48
N LEU A 238 39.41 26.56 -11.19
CA LEU A 238 39.65 27.90 -10.62
C LEU A 238 40.95 27.99 -9.79
N LEU A 239 41.80 26.95 -9.85
CA LEU A 239 43.17 26.88 -9.30
C LEU A 239 44.17 26.75 -10.45
#